data_AF-A0A9E3WRX6-F1
#
_entry.id   AF-A0A9E3WRX6-F1
#
_cell.length_a   1.000
_cell.length_b   1.000
_cell.length_c   1.000
_cell.angle_alpha   90.00
_cell.angle_beta   90.00
_cell.angle_gamma   90.00
#
_symmetry.space_group_name_H-M   'P 1'
#
loop_
_entity.id
_entity.type
_entity.pdbx_description
1 polymer ?
#
loop_
_entity_poly.entity_id
_entity_poly.type
_entity_poly.pdbx_seq_one_letter_code
_entity_poly.pdbx_strand_id
1 'polypeptide(L)'
;MRDPRLRAPAGNGDVLFDPAPADLRRVLEDNHRAQSQFQDLSLHGRRLGDLAQAARRQLVAAAHEYTARYLDALPPRDGATDRIYLTGHQPELFHPGVWLKNFVVDTLARRDGGTAIHLLIDNDELRAASVAVPTVAADEPQTASVALDDFAGPCVWEERSIASPDLFNSFGRRATKAVAPLVPAPLIESMWRPNSAQHAG
;
A
#
# COMPACT_ATOMS: atom_id res chain seq x y z
N MET A 1 -31.01 -6.17 2.98
CA MET A 1 -30.10 -6.57 4.07
C MET A 1 -29.29 -5.33 4.43
N ARG A 2 -29.35 -4.82 5.67
CA ARG A 2 -28.53 -3.65 6.06
C ARG A 2 -27.09 -4.12 6.12
N ASP A 3 -26.20 -3.44 5.39
CA ASP A 3 -24.76 -3.64 5.46
C ASP A 3 -24.32 -3.46 6.93
N PRO A 4 -23.63 -4.43 7.56
CA PRO A 4 -23.15 -4.26 8.92
C PRO A 4 -22.28 -3.01 9.01
N ARG A 5 -22.53 -2.17 10.01
CA ARG A 5 -21.66 -1.02 10.31
C ARG A 5 -20.33 -1.56 10.87
N LEU A 6 -19.38 -1.85 9.99
CA LEU A 6 -18.03 -2.23 10.36
C LEU A 6 -17.35 -1.08 11.11
N ARG A 7 -16.63 -1.42 12.18
CA ARG A 7 -15.83 -0.47 12.96
C ARG A 7 -14.45 -1.05 13.16
N ALA A 8 -13.45 -0.18 13.16
CA ALA A 8 -12.11 -0.58 13.57
C ALA A 8 -12.17 -1.18 14.99
N PRO A 9 -11.50 -2.33 15.23
CA PRO A 9 -11.38 -2.89 16.56
C PRO A 9 -10.74 -1.89 17.54
N ALA A 10 -11.16 -1.95 18.80
CA ALA A 10 -10.70 -1.03 19.84
C ALA A 10 -9.61 -1.63 20.74
N GLY A 11 -9.50 -2.96 20.83
CA GLY A 11 -8.48 -3.63 21.62
C GLY A 11 -7.12 -3.65 20.94
N ASN A 12 -6.07 -3.74 21.75
CA ASN A 12 -4.71 -3.87 21.25
C ASN A 12 -4.53 -5.21 20.53
N GLY A 13 -4.07 -5.16 19.28
CA GLY A 13 -3.86 -6.36 18.46
C GLY A 13 -5.15 -6.99 17.91
N ASP A 14 -6.31 -6.40 18.18
CA ASP A 14 -7.57 -6.89 17.62
C ASP A 14 -7.59 -6.67 16.11
N VAL A 15 -8.21 -7.63 15.41
CA VAL A 15 -8.33 -7.62 13.96
C VAL A 15 -9.78 -7.88 13.56
N LEU A 16 -10.26 -7.15 12.56
CA LEU A 16 -11.54 -7.40 11.92
C LEU A 16 -11.30 -7.88 10.49
N PHE A 17 -11.81 -9.06 10.17
CA PHE A 17 -11.93 -9.56 8.81
C PHE A 17 -13.41 -9.65 8.47
N ASP A 18 -13.81 -8.97 7.41
CA ASP A 18 -15.12 -9.15 6.79
C ASP A 18 -14.95 -9.24 5.26
N PRO A 19 -15.31 -10.36 4.63
CA PRO A 19 -15.80 -11.59 5.25
C PRO A 19 -14.71 -12.34 6.05
N ALA A 20 -15.11 -13.33 6.87
CA ALA A 20 -14.19 -14.09 7.70
C ALA A 20 -13.12 -14.81 6.85
N PRO A 21 -11.91 -15.07 7.39
CA PRO A 21 -10.82 -15.68 6.61
C PRO A 21 -11.17 -17.01 5.94
N ALA A 22 -12.03 -17.82 6.56
CA ALA A 22 -12.51 -19.09 6.02
C ALA A 22 -13.35 -18.91 4.74
N ASP A 23 -14.00 -17.76 4.58
CA ASP A 23 -14.87 -17.45 3.43
C ASP A 23 -14.10 -16.81 2.26
N LEU A 24 -12.85 -16.37 2.45
CA LEU A 24 -12.09 -15.65 1.42
C LEU A 24 -11.87 -16.46 0.14
N ARG A 25 -11.79 -17.80 0.24
CA ARG A 25 -11.74 -18.66 -0.94
C ARG A 25 -13.03 -18.57 -1.76
N ARG A 26 -14.19 -18.58 -1.10
CA ARG A 26 -15.49 -18.45 -1.77
C ARG A 26 -15.59 -17.09 -2.46
N VAL A 27 -15.10 -16.01 -1.84
CA VAL A 27 -15.07 -14.67 -2.46
C VAL A 27 -14.32 -14.70 -3.80
N LEU A 28 -13.18 -15.37 -3.88
CA LEU A 28 -12.41 -15.51 -5.12
C LEU A 28 -13.19 -16.30 -6.18
N GLU A 29 -13.76 -17.44 -5.80
CA GLU A 29 -14.54 -18.30 -6.70
C GLU A 29 -15.79 -17.58 -7.23
N ASP A 30 -16.48 -16.84 -6.38
CA ASP A 30 -17.66 -16.06 -6.75
C ASP A 30 -17.28 -14.89 -7.67
N ASN A 31 -16.14 -14.22 -7.41
CA ASN A 31 -15.62 -13.17 -8.29
C ASN A 31 -15.29 -13.72 -9.69
N HIS A 32 -14.62 -14.88 -9.75
CA HIS A 32 -14.31 -15.54 -11.02
C HIS A 32 -15.59 -15.95 -11.78
N ARG A 33 -16.56 -16.52 -11.07
CA ARG A 33 -17.86 -16.89 -11.64
C ARG A 33 -18.60 -15.67 -12.19
N ALA A 34 -18.67 -14.58 -11.42
CA ALA A 34 -19.31 -13.34 -11.86
C ALA A 34 -18.64 -12.77 -13.13
N GLN A 35 -17.32 -12.81 -13.23
CA GLN A 35 -16.62 -12.38 -14.45
C GLN A 35 -16.96 -13.25 -15.66
N SER A 36 -17.04 -14.57 -15.49
CA SER A 36 -17.39 -15.49 -16.58
C SER A 36 -18.79 -15.24 -17.16
N GLN A 37 -19.72 -14.68 -16.38
CA GLN A 37 -21.07 -14.35 -16.85
C GLN A 37 -21.11 -13.20 -17.85
N PHE A 38 -20.12 -12.29 -17.79
CA PHE A 38 -20.09 -11.10 -18.64
C PHE A 38 -18.95 -11.14 -19.68
N GLN A 39 -18.14 -12.19 -19.71
CA GLN A 39 -16.95 -12.26 -20.57
C GLN A 39 -17.26 -12.08 -22.06
N ASP A 40 -18.44 -12.52 -22.50
CA ASP A 40 -18.89 -12.46 -23.90
C ASP A 40 -19.63 -11.16 -24.24
N LEU A 41 -19.94 -10.32 -23.25
CA LEU A 41 -20.58 -9.04 -23.50
C LEU A 41 -19.65 -8.16 -24.34
N SER A 42 -20.17 -7.63 -25.45
CA SER A 42 -19.42 -6.75 -26.33
C SER A 42 -19.66 -5.28 -25.97
N LEU A 43 -18.59 -4.55 -25.71
CA LEU A 43 -18.58 -3.09 -25.60
C LEU A 43 -17.80 -2.51 -26.77
N HIS A 44 -18.49 -1.73 -27.62
CA HIS A 44 -17.91 -1.12 -28.83
C HIS A 44 -17.10 -2.10 -29.70
N GLY A 45 -17.60 -3.34 -29.86
CA GLY A 45 -16.97 -4.36 -30.69
C GLY A 45 -15.84 -5.15 -30.02
N ARG A 46 -15.56 -4.93 -28.72
CA ARG A 46 -14.63 -5.75 -27.95
C ARG A 46 -15.34 -6.51 -26.84
N ARG A 47 -15.01 -7.79 -26.68
CA ARG A 47 -15.53 -8.61 -25.58
C ARG A 47 -14.96 -8.07 -24.26
N LEU A 48 -15.81 -8.02 -23.24
CA LEU A 48 -15.41 -7.61 -21.89
C LEU A 48 -14.31 -8.51 -21.33
N GLY A 49 -14.33 -9.82 -21.65
CA GLY A 49 -13.27 -10.75 -21.27
C GLY A 49 -11.90 -10.32 -21.81
N ASP A 50 -11.84 -9.94 -23.09
CA ASP A 50 -10.60 -9.50 -23.75
C ASP A 50 -10.09 -8.18 -23.14
N LEU A 51 -11.01 -7.25 -22.88
CA LEU A 51 -10.71 -5.98 -22.20
C LEU A 51 -10.16 -6.20 -20.79
N ALA A 52 -10.82 -7.05 -19.99
CA ALA A 52 -10.42 -7.34 -18.64
C ALA A 52 -9.06 -8.07 -18.60
N GLN A 53 -8.81 -9.00 -19.52
CA GLN A 53 -7.51 -9.68 -19.62
C GLN A 53 -6.40 -8.70 -20.02
N ALA A 54 -6.65 -7.79 -20.96
CA ALA A 54 -5.71 -6.74 -21.33
C ALA A 54 -5.40 -5.82 -20.15
N ALA A 55 -6.42 -5.37 -19.41
CA ALA A 55 -6.25 -4.53 -18.23
C ALA A 55 -5.43 -5.21 -17.13
N ARG A 56 -5.66 -6.51 -16.86
CA ARG A 56 -4.86 -7.28 -15.88
C ARG A 56 -3.39 -7.35 -16.26
N ARG A 57 -3.10 -7.65 -17.54
CA ARG A 57 -1.72 -7.68 -18.05
C ARG A 57 -1.03 -6.33 -17.89
N GLN A 58 -1.73 -5.23 -18.20
CA GLN A 58 -1.21 -3.88 -18.05
C GLN A 58 -0.98 -3.51 -16.58
N LEU A 59 -1.92 -3.85 -15.70
CA LEU A 59 -1.79 -3.60 -14.26
C LEU A 59 -0.57 -4.30 -13.65
N VAL A 60 -0.40 -5.60 -13.92
CA VAL A 60 0.75 -6.37 -13.42
C VAL A 60 2.06 -5.83 -14.01
N ALA A 61 2.08 -5.47 -15.29
CA ALA A 61 3.26 -4.91 -15.93
C ALA A 61 3.66 -3.56 -15.31
N ALA A 62 2.69 -2.66 -15.08
CA ALA A 62 2.90 -1.36 -14.46
C ALA A 62 3.36 -1.49 -13.00
N ALA A 63 2.73 -2.37 -12.21
CA ALA A 63 3.12 -2.64 -10.83
C ALA A 63 4.56 -3.14 -10.74
N HIS A 64 4.95 -4.08 -11.61
CA HIS A 64 6.32 -4.58 -11.64
C HIS A 64 7.32 -3.52 -12.13
N GLU A 65 6.98 -2.73 -13.15
CA GLU A 65 7.87 -1.65 -13.61
C GLU A 65 8.10 -0.60 -12.52
N TYR A 66 7.04 -0.16 -11.85
CA TYR A 66 7.11 0.81 -10.77
C TYR A 66 7.96 0.27 -9.60
N THR A 67 7.69 -0.95 -9.15
CA THR A 67 8.39 -1.54 -7.99
C THR A 67 9.88 -1.77 -8.28
N ALA A 68 10.25 -2.05 -9.54
CA ALA A 68 11.64 -2.26 -9.95
C ALA A 68 12.51 -1.00 -9.85
N ARG A 69 11.88 0.19 -9.70
CA ARG A 69 12.62 1.46 -9.58
C ARG A 69 13.30 1.61 -8.22
N TYR A 70 12.86 0.90 -7.19
CA TYR A 70 13.36 1.06 -5.83
C TYR A 70 13.66 -0.25 -5.09
N LEU A 71 13.32 -1.41 -5.67
CA LEU A 71 13.75 -2.72 -5.15
C LEU A 71 14.80 -3.35 -6.06
N ASP A 72 15.87 -3.86 -5.45
CA ASP A 72 17.00 -4.47 -6.17
C ASP A 72 16.65 -5.85 -6.74
N ALA A 73 15.66 -6.52 -6.18
CA ALA A 73 15.15 -7.81 -6.66
C ALA A 73 13.63 -7.87 -6.54
N LEU A 74 12.98 -8.32 -7.61
CA LEU A 74 11.55 -8.60 -7.64
C LEU A 74 11.31 -10.09 -7.87
N PRO A 75 10.21 -10.65 -7.34
CA PRO A 75 9.77 -11.95 -7.77
C PRO A 75 9.56 -11.95 -9.29
N PRO A 76 9.89 -13.05 -9.99
CA PRO A 76 9.66 -13.13 -11.42
C PRO A 76 8.19 -12.84 -11.74
N ARG A 77 7.96 -12.25 -12.91
CA ARG A 77 6.61 -12.14 -13.48
C ARG A 77 6.14 -13.56 -13.78
N ASP A 78 5.49 -14.20 -12.81
CA ASP A 78 4.68 -15.37 -13.10
C ASP A 78 3.66 -14.91 -14.14
N GLY A 79 3.70 -15.53 -15.33
CA GLY A 79 2.95 -15.08 -16.50
C GLY A 79 1.49 -14.80 -16.19
N ALA A 80 0.83 -13.98 -17.03
CA ALA A 80 -0.54 -13.47 -16.87
C ALA A 80 -1.43 -14.32 -15.93
N THR A 81 -1.37 -14.05 -14.62
CA THR A 81 -2.27 -14.71 -13.68
C THR A 81 -3.64 -14.07 -13.76
N ASP A 82 -4.68 -14.88 -13.83
CA ASP A 82 -6.06 -14.42 -13.78
C ASP A 82 -6.45 -13.95 -12.36
N ARG A 83 -5.61 -14.25 -11.34
CA ARG A 83 -5.89 -14.01 -9.93
C ARG A 83 -5.04 -12.87 -9.40
N ILE A 84 -5.66 -11.69 -9.27
CA ILE A 84 -5.05 -10.51 -8.67
C ILE A 84 -5.71 -10.25 -7.32
N TYR A 85 -4.89 -10.19 -6.28
CA TYR A 85 -5.29 -9.73 -4.95
C TYR A 85 -4.87 -8.27 -4.81
N LEU A 86 -5.86 -7.37 -4.88
CA LEU A 86 -5.63 -5.94 -4.84
C LEU A 86 -5.94 -5.40 -3.44
N THR A 87 -5.01 -4.65 -2.89
CA THR A 87 -5.25 -3.77 -1.74
C THR A 87 -4.74 -2.37 -2.07
N GLY A 88 -4.94 -1.43 -1.16
CA GLY A 88 -4.47 -0.07 -1.34
C GLY A 88 -4.54 0.73 -0.07
N HIS A 89 -3.88 1.87 -0.12
CA HIS A 89 -3.90 2.88 0.92
C HIS A 89 -3.52 4.24 0.33
N GLN A 90 -3.78 5.28 1.10
CA GLN A 90 -3.20 6.59 0.96
C GLN A 90 -1.66 6.49 0.97
N PRO A 91 -0.93 7.37 0.27
CA PRO A 91 0.55 7.35 0.20
C PRO A 91 1.21 7.85 1.51
N GLU A 92 0.65 7.43 2.63
CA GLU A 92 1.17 7.59 3.98
C GLU A 92 2.08 6.41 4.37
N LEU A 93 2.90 6.61 5.40
CA LEU A 93 3.67 5.50 5.97
C LEU A 93 2.73 4.44 6.57
N PHE A 94 3.08 3.17 6.36
CA PHE A 94 2.24 2.05 6.77
C PHE A 94 2.13 1.95 8.29
N HIS A 95 0.92 2.22 8.80
CA HIS A 95 0.52 1.83 10.15
C HIS A 95 0.17 0.32 10.18
N PRO A 96 0.05 -0.31 11.37
CA PRO A 96 -0.15 -1.77 11.49
C PRO A 96 -1.34 -2.32 10.70
N GLY A 97 -2.41 -1.54 10.53
CA GLY A 97 -3.56 -1.94 9.72
C GLY A 97 -3.25 -2.06 8.22
N VAL A 98 -2.39 -1.21 7.67
CA VAL A 98 -1.94 -1.32 6.27
C VAL A 98 -1.00 -2.49 6.09
N TRP A 99 -0.09 -2.71 7.05
CA TRP A 99 0.76 -3.89 7.09
C TRP A 99 -0.05 -5.18 7.06
N LEU A 100 -1.07 -5.28 7.91
CA LEU A 100 -1.96 -6.43 7.94
C LEU A 100 -2.60 -6.69 6.57
N LYS A 101 -3.15 -5.66 5.92
CA LYS A 101 -3.73 -5.79 4.56
C LYS A 101 -2.73 -6.39 3.58
N ASN A 102 -1.51 -5.86 3.55
CA ASN A 102 -0.45 -6.33 2.67
C ASN A 102 -0.06 -7.77 2.93
N PHE A 103 0.14 -8.15 4.19
CA PHE A 103 0.46 -9.53 4.56
C PHE A 103 -0.66 -10.50 4.20
N VAL A 104 -1.92 -10.09 4.37
CA VAL A 104 -3.09 -10.90 4.02
C VAL A 104 -3.13 -11.14 2.50
N VAL A 105 -3.05 -10.08 1.68
CA VAL A 105 -3.12 -10.26 0.21
C VAL A 105 -1.95 -11.05 -0.33
N ASP A 106 -0.75 -10.85 0.21
CA ASP A 106 0.44 -11.61 -0.18
C ASP A 106 0.31 -13.09 0.22
N THR A 107 -0.19 -13.38 1.42
CA THR A 107 -0.45 -14.77 1.86
C THR A 107 -1.47 -15.46 0.94
N LEU A 108 -2.55 -14.76 0.56
CA LEU A 108 -3.57 -15.31 -0.35
C LEU A 108 -3.02 -15.52 -1.76
N ALA A 109 -2.27 -14.56 -2.29
CA ALA A 109 -1.64 -14.65 -3.60
C ALA A 109 -0.70 -15.86 -3.68
N ARG A 110 0.18 -16.04 -2.68
CA ARG A 110 1.09 -17.19 -2.61
C ARG A 110 0.35 -18.52 -2.49
N ARG A 111 -0.75 -18.56 -1.72
CA ARG A 111 -1.58 -19.77 -1.55
C ARG A 111 -2.26 -20.19 -2.86
N ASP A 112 -2.77 -19.23 -3.62
CA ASP A 112 -3.69 -19.49 -4.75
C ASP A 112 -3.03 -19.32 -6.14
N GLY A 113 -1.71 -19.08 -6.18
CA GLY A 113 -0.95 -18.84 -7.42
C GLY A 113 -1.35 -17.54 -8.11
N GLY A 114 -1.60 -16.49 -7.32
CA GLY A 114 -2.00 -15.16 -7.78
C GLY A 114 -0.89 -14.11 -7.62
N THR A 115 -1.20 -12.86 -7.96
CA THR A 115 -0.33 -11.70 -7.74
C THR A 115 -0.98 -10.76 -6.73
N ALA A 116 -0.25 -10.41 -5.66
CA ALA A 116 -0.65 -9.36 -4.74
C ALA A 116 -0.17 -8.01 -5.27
N ILE A 117 -1.06 -7.01 -5.28
CA ILE A 117 -0.73 -5.65 -5.70
C ILE A 117 -1.24 -4.68 -4.62
N HIS A 118 -0.35 -3.84 -4.12
CA HIS A 118 -0.70 -2.66 -3.35
C HIS A 118 -0.82 -1.48 -4.30
N LEU A 119 -2.02 -0.94 -4.46
CA LEU A 119 -2.31 0.15 -5.35
C LEU A 119 -2.47 1.45 -4.56
N LEU A 120 -1.66 2.44 -4.90
CA LEU A 120 -1.79 3.80 -4.39
C LEU A 120 -2.81 4.53 -5.27
N ILE A 121 -3.98 4.84 -4.70
CA ILE A 121 -4.98 5.73 -5.27
C ILE A 121 -5.44 6.59 -4.11
N ASP A 122 -5.25 7.91 -4.21
CA ASP A 122 -5.70 8.78 -3.14
C ASP A 122 -5.87 10.23 -3.57
N ASN A 123 -7.12 10.65 -3.68
CA ASN A 123 -7.51 12.03 -3.92
C ASN A 123 -7.76 12.80 -2.61
N ASP A 124 -7.42 12.24 -1.45
CA ASP A 124 -7.55 12.92 -0.17
C ASP A 124 -6.44 13.96 0.02
N GLU A 125 -6.76 14.94 0.88
CA GLU A 125 -5.83 15.99 1.26
C GLU A 125 -4.80 15.49 2.26
N LEU A 126 -3.54 15.83 2.03
CA LEU A 126 -2.52 15.73 3.07
C LEU A 126 -2.86 16.69 4.21
N ARG A 127 -3.01 16.13 5.42
CA ARG A 127 -3.28 16.91 6.63
C ARG A 127 -2.03 17.32 7.40
N ALA A 128 -0.94 16.55 7.29
CA ALA A 128 0.32 16.84 7.98
C ALA A 128 1.51 16.26 7.22
N ALA A 129 2.59 17.03 7.08
CA ALA A 129 3.85 16.57 6.53
C ALA A 129 4.79 16.04 7.64
N SER A 130 4.27 15.25 8.59
CA SER A 130 5.01 14.75 9.75
C SER A 130 4.48 13.42 10.24
N VAL A 131 5.35 12.63 10.87
CA VAL A 131 5.03 11.29 11.35
C VAL A 131 5.22 11.22 12.85
N ALA A 132 4.23 10.67 13.55
CA ALA A 132 4.31 10.35 14.97
C ALA A 132 5.20 9.11 15.16
N VAL A 133 6.32 9.27 15.87
CA VAL A 133 7.30 8.21 16.13
C VAL A 133 7.36 7.95 17.64
N PRO A 134 7.15 6.71 18.10
CA PRO A 134 7.29 6.39 19.52
C PRO A 134 8.76 6.50 19.94
N THR A 135 8.98 7.02 21.14
CA THR A 135 10.31 7.25 21.72
C THR A 135 10.26 7.09 23.24
N VAL A 136 11.42 7.21 23.89
CA VAL A 136 11.53 7.27 25.36
C VAL A 136 12.27 8.54 25.73
N ALA A 137 11.67 9.34 26.61
CA ALA A 137 12.31 10.51 27.19
C ALA A 137 12.11 10.50 28.70
N ALA A 138 13.21 10.69 29.46
CA ALA A 138 13.19 10.59 30.92
C ALA A 138 12.54 9.29 31.45
N ASP A 139 12.87 8.15 30.82
CA ASP A 139 12.34 6.81 31.12
C ASP A 139 10.82 6.64 30.93
N GLU A 140 10.14 7.61 30.30
CA GLU A 140 8.72 7.55 29.99
C GLU A 140 8.47 7.38 28.48
N PRO A 141 7.50 6.53 28.07
CA PRO A 141 7.07 6.43 26.68
C PRO A 141 6.47 7.75 26.20
N GLN A 142 6.95 8.22 25.04
CA GLN A 142 6.46 9.44 24.41
C GLN A 142 6.28 9.26 22.91
N THR A 143 5.63 10.25 22.29
CA THR A 143 5.49 10.34 20.84
C THR A 143 6.19 11.60 20.35
N ALA A 144 7.21 11.45 19.53
CA ALA A 144 7.88 12.55 18.85
C ALA A 144 7.24 12.78 17.47
N SER A 145 6.95 14.03 17.12
CA SER A 145 6.59 14.38 15.75
C SER A 145 7.86 14.60 14.93
N VAL A 146 8.10 13.74 13.95
CA VAL A 146 9.24 13.83 13.03
C VAL A 146 8.71 14.34 11.70
N ALA A 147 9.04 15.59 11.35
CA ALA A 147 8.64 16.18 10.07
C ALA A 147 9.15 15.30 8.92
N LEU A 148 8.30 14.95 7.96
CA LEU A 148 8.65 14.27 6.71
C LEU A 148 9.15 15.30 5.70
N ASP A 149 8.45 16.43 5.60
CA ASP A 149 8.66 17.48 4.62
C ASP A 149 8.05 18.79 5.16
N ASP A 150 8.24 19.91 4.47
CA ASP A 150 7.58 21.16 4.83
C ASP A 150 6.08 21.11 4.46
N PHE A 151 5.25 21.68 5.33
CA PHE A 151 3.82 21.79 5.09
C PHE A 151 3.50 23.13 4.43
N ALA A 152 3.39 23.12 3.10
CA ALA A 152 3.03 24.30 2.29
C ALA A 152 1.51 24.59 2.25
N GLY A 153 0.71 23.86 3.04
CA GLY A 153 -0.75 23.94 3.06
C GLY A 153 -1.42 22.65 2.58
N PRO A 154 -2.76 22.55 2.70
CA PRO A 154 -3.53 21.41 2.22
C PRO A 154 -3.39 21.27 0.70
N CYS A 155 -3.09 20.07 0.23
CA CYS A 155 -3.10 19.69 -1.18
C CYS A 155 -3.46 18.21 -1.28
N VAL A 156 -4.02 17.80 -2.42
CA VAL A 156 -4.20 16.38 -2.72
C VAL A 156 -2.84 15.72 -2.92
N TRP A 157 -2.74 14.45 -2.54
CA TRP A 157 -1.47 13.74 -2.60
C TRP A 157 -0.88 13.67 -4.01
N GLU A 158 -1.70 13.59 -5.07
CA GLU A 158 -1.19 13.50 -6.44
C GLU A 158 -0.51 14.79 -6.95
N GLU A 159 -0.85 15.93 -6.36
CA GLU A 159 -0.26 17.24 -6.73
C GLU A 159 0.91 17.62 -5.82
N ARG A 160 1.18 16.84 -4.77
CA ARG A 160 2.21 17.16 -3.79
C ARG A 160 3.61 16.96 -4.36
N SER A 161 4.35 18.06 -4.45
CA SER A 161 5.80 18.05 -4.66
C SER A 161 6.55 18.06 -3.33
N ILE A 162 7.81 17.61 -3.34
CA ILE A 162 8.70 17.74 -2.18
C ILE A 162 9.00 19.22 -1.96
N ALA A 163 8.56 19.78 -0.83
CA ALA A 163 8.74 21.20 -0.53
C ALA A 163 10.17 21.50 -0.03
N SER A 164 10.75 20.59 0.76
CA SER A 164 12.07 20.71 1.37
C SER A 164 12.88 19.44 1.14
N PRO A 165 13.71 19.40 0.07
CA PRO A 165 14.54 18.23 -0.23
C PRO A 165 15.45 17.80 0.93
N ASP A 166 16.01 18.74 1.69
CA ASP A 166 16.87 18.42 2.84
C ASP A 166 16.08 17.74 3.98
N LEU A 167 14.86 18.21 4.23
CA LEU A 167 14.01 17.64 5.27
C LEU A 167 13.54 16.25 4.88
N PHE A 168 13.08 16.08 3.64
CA PHE A 168 12.68 14.80 3.06
C PHE A 168 13.84 13.80 3.05
N ASN A 169 15.01 14.24 2.58
CA ASN A 169 16.16 13.35 2.45
C ASN A 169 16.72 12.92 3.81
N SER A 170 16.62 13.78 4.82
CA SER A 170 17.05 13.46 6.18
C SER A 170 16.02 12.69 7.02
N PHE A 171 14.79 12.49 6.51
CA PHE A 171 13.69 11.91 7.27
C PHE A 171 14.02 10.55 7.88
N GLY A 172 14.50 9.59 7.08
CA GLY A 172 14.81 8.24 7.57
C GLY A 172 15.81 8.22 8.73
N ARG A 173 16.85 9.06 8.66
CA ARG A 173 17.83 9.23 9.75
C ARG A 173 17.21 9.84 11.01
N ARG A 174 16.36 10.87 10.85
CA ARG A 174 15.69 11.53 11.99
C ARG A 174 14.67 10.61 12.67
N ALA A 175 13.89 9.87 11.88
CA ALA A 175 12.96 8.87 12.39
C ALA A 175 13.69 7.71 13.10
N THR A 176 14.80 7.24 12.53
CA THR A 176 15.68 6.22 13.16
C THR A 176 16.19 6.70 14.52
N LYS A 177 16.70 7.93 14.60
CA LYS A 177 17.15 8.52 15.87
C LYS A 177 16.03 8.59 16.91
N ALA A 178 14.81 8.94 16.49
CA ALA A 178 13.67 9.04 17.40
C ALA A 178 13.23 7.68 17.95
N VAL A 179 13.20 6.63 17.12
CA VAL A 179 12.74 5.29 17.52
C VAL A 179 13.82 4.41 18.15
N ALA A 180 15.10 4.78 18.03
CA ALA A 180 16.24 4.01 18.51
C ALA A 180 16.13 3.49 19.97
N PRO A 181 15.53 4.22 20.94
CA PRO A 181 15.34 3.70 22.30
C PRO A 181 14.43 2.46 22.38
N LEU A 182 13.58 2.24 21.38
CA LEU A 182 12.56 1.18 21.36
C LEU A 182 12.86 0.10 20.31
N VAL A 183 13.45 0.48 19.18
CA VAL A 183 13.69 -0.41 18.03
C VAL A 183 15.17 -0.31 17.62
N PRO A 184 15.99 -1.32 17.92
CA PRO A 184 17.43 -1.28 17.65
C PRO A 184 17.82 -1.20 16.15
N ALA A 185 16.99 -1.72 15.26
CA ALA A 185 17.26 -1.78 13.82
C ALA A 185 15.97 -1.48 13.02
N PRO A 186 15.53 -0.22 12.94
CA PRO A 186 14.27 0.12 12.29
C PRO A 186 14.41 0.06 10.76
N LEU A 187 13.45 -0.59 10.08
CA LEU A 187 13.45 -0.75 8.62
C LEU A 187 13.58 0.56 7.84
N ILE A 188 13.13 1.67 8.41
CA ILE A 188 13.21 2.99 7.78
C ILE A 188 14.66 3.43 7.49
N GLU A 189 15.65 2.91 8.23
CA GLU A 189 17.06 3.19 8.00
C GLU A 189 17.53 2.69 6.63
N SER A 190 17.14 1.47 6.24
CA SER A 190 17.55 0.86 4.98
C SER A 190 16.58 1.11 3.83
N MET A 191 15.30 1.34 4.15
CA MET A 191 14.24 1.50 3.14
C MET A 191 14.04 2.95 2.69
N TRP A 192 14.37 3.94 3.52
CA TRP A 192 14.27 5.34 3.13
C TRP A 192 15.47 5.73 2.26
N ARG A 193 15.32 5.59 0.93
CA ARG A 193 16.33 6.02 -0.05
C ARG A 193 16.02 7.47 -0.48
N PRO A 194 16.68 8.49 0.11
CA PRO A 194 16.50 9.87 -0.33
C PRO A 194 16.76 10.00 -1.82
N ASN A 195 15.88 10.69 -2.52
CA ASN A 195 15.92 10.77 -3.97
C ASN A 195 17.04 11.72 -4.39
N SER A 196 18.18 11.19 -4.84
CA SER A 196 19.20 11.95 -5.57
C SER A 196 18.93 12.03 -7.08
N ALA A 197 17.76 11.61 -7.56
CA ALA A 197 17.45 11.66 -8.98
C ALA A 197 15.95 11.69 -9.26
N GLN A 198 15.42 12.87 -9.58
CA GLN A 198 14.39 13.13 -10.58
C GLN A 198 13.91 14.55 -10.33
N HIS A 199 14.27 15.48 -11.21
CA HIS A 199 13.53 16.66 -11.68
C HIS A 199 14.42 17.30 -12.77
N ALA A 200 14.48 16.63 -13.93
CA ALA A 200 14.94 17.19 -15.20
C ALA A 200 14.17 16.47 -16.30
N GLY A 201 13.01 17.04 -16.64
CA GLY A 201 12.08 16.56 -17.65
C GLY A 201 10.91 17.52 -17.69
#